data_AF-A0AA86JWJ1-F1
#
_entry.id   AF-A0AA86JWJ1-F1
#
_cell.length_a   1.000
_cell.length_b   1.000
_cell.length_c   1.000
_cell.angle_alpha   90.00
_cell.angle_beta   90.00
_cell.angle_gamma   90.00
#
_symmetry.space_group_name_H-M   'P 1'
#
loop_
_entity.id
_entity.type
_entity.pdbx_description
1 polymer ?
#
loop_
_entity_poly.entity_id
_entity_poly.type
_entity_poly.pdbx_seq_one_letter_code
_entity_poly.pdbx_strand_id
1 'polypeptide(L)'
;MNKVLLDSLIKKEDYLILDSDKFQVVFTNAEKNRSFNRATEEGKKYLNSLSGEFNLEKVVYIKQIHSDKILEYTGKDINDMEGDAVITNIKKIAVGIFTADCVPVILVDEVRKVVAAIHSGWRGTFESITFKTIEKMKNEFKCNEKILKPILDLILENVAMKFLKNLKINL
;
A
#
# COMPACT_ATOMS: atom_id res chain seq x y z
N MET A 1 -21.31 -3.35 -4.89
CA MET A 1 -19.85 -3.43 -4.68
C MET A 1 -19.19 -2.91 -5.95
N ASN A 2 -18.61 -1.71 -5.95
CA ASN A 2 -17.88 -1.21 -7.12
C ASN A 2 -16.56 -2.00 -7.19
N LYS A 3 -16.53 -3.03 -8.03
CA LYS A 3 -15.29 -3.76 -8.32
C LYS A 3 -14.37 -2.82 -9.09
N VAL A 4 -13.12 -2.71 -8.64
CA VAL A 4 -12.06 -2.22 -9.53
C VAL A 4 -11.86 -3.31 -10.59
N LEU A 5 -12.16 -2.99 -11.84
CA LEU A 5 -11.98 -3.91 -12.96
C LEU A 5 -10.50 -3.95 -13.32
N LEU A 6 -9.95 -5.14 -13.58
CA LEU A 6 -8.58 -5.31 -14.07
C LEU A 6 -8.30 -4.44 -15.30
N ASP A 7 -9.32 -4.20 -16.13
CA ASP A 7 -9.26 -3.34 -17.32
C ASP A 7 -8.96 -1.86 -17.02
N SER A 8 -9.07 -1.43 -15.75
CA SER A 8 -8.69 -0.09 -15.30
C SER A 8 -7.22 0.04 -14.91
N LEU A 9 -6.47 -1.06 -14.90
CA LEU A 9 -5.03 -1.04 -14.60
C LEU A 9 -4.24 -0.61 -15.83
N ILE A 10 -3.45 0.45 -15.65
CA ILE A 10 -2.51 0.94 -16.64
C ILE A 10 -1.19 0.21 -16.43
N LYS A 11 -0.79 -0.61 -17.41
CA LYS A 11 0.57 -1.16 -17.43
C LYS A 11 1.54 -0.07 -17.92
N LYS A 12 2.52 0.28 -17.10
CA LYS A 12 3.57 1.24 -17.44
C LYS A 12 4.92 0.72 -16.95
N GLU A 13 5.79 0.42 -17.90
CA GLU A 13 7.12 -0.14 -17.62
C GLU A 13 7.05 -1.35 -16.67
N ASP A 14 7.57 -1.17 -15.45
CA ASP A 14 7.71 -2.20 -14.41
C ASP A 14 6.53 -2.20 -13.42
N TYR A 15 5.43 -1.52 -13.79
CA TYR A 15 4.29 -1.28 -12.90
C TYR A 15 2.95 -1.59 -13.56
N LEU A 16 2.03 -2.10 -12.73
CA LEU A 16 0.59 -2.03 -12.94
C LEU A 16 0.05 -0.94 -12.03
N ILE A 17 -0.67 0.02 -12.61
CA ILE A 17 -1.09 1.23 -11.91
C ILE A 17 -2.61 1.34 -11.99
N LEU A 18 -3.26 1.35 -10.82
CA LEU A 18 -4.60 1.88 -10.70
C LEU A 18 -4.49 3.38 -10.45
N ASP A 19 -4.77 4.18 -11.47
CA ASP A 19 -4.71 5.64 -11.37
C ASP A 19 -6.12 6.21 -11.21
N SER A 20 -6.33 6.98 -10.16
CA SER A 20 -7.53 7.80 -9.98
C SER A 20 -7.12 9.23 -9.69
N ASP A 21 -8.05 10.17 -9.84
CA ASP A 21 -7.79 11.58 -9.55
C ASP A 21 -7.33 11.82 -8.10
N LYS A 22 -7.70 10.92 -7.17
CA LYS A 22 -7.51 11.10 -5.73
C LYS A 22 -6.39 10.25 -5.15
N PHE A 23 -6.21 9.04 -5.67
CA PHE A 23 -5.20 8.09 -5.21
C PHE A 23 -4.62 7.28 -6.36
N GLN A 24 -3.41 6.76 -6.17
CA GLN A 24 -2.80 5.82 -7.07
C GLN A 24 -2.46 4.55 -6.31
N VAL A 25 -2.77 3.39 -6.87
CA VAL A 25 -2.26 2.11 -6.39
C VAL A 25 -1.25 1.60 -7.40
N VAL A 26 -0.05 1.28 -6.94
CA VAL A 26 1.04 0.79 -7.79
C VAL A 26 1.42 -0.60 -7.34
N PHE A 27 1.45 -1.53 -8.29
CA PHE A 27 1.98 -2.87 -8.13
C PHE A 27 3.19 -2.98 -9.05
N THR A 28 4.33 -3.49 -8.57
CA THR A 28 5.40 -3.89 -9.50
C THR A 28 5.02 -5.18 -10.21
N ASN A 29 5.42 -5.32 -11.48
CA ASN A 29 5.19 -6.53 -12.28
C ASN A 29 6.46 -7.40 -12.43
N ALA A 30 7.56 -7.01 -11.78
CA ALA A 30 8.86 -7.69 -11.81
C ALA A 30 9.50 -7.89 -13.20
N GLU A 31 8.98 -7.25 -14.26
CA GLU A 31 9.44 -7.46 -15.63
C GLU A 31 10.85 -6.93 -15.88
N LYS A 32 11.31 -5.92 -15.12
CA LYS A 32 12.67 -5.38 -15.19
C LYS A 32 13.66 -6.03 -14.22
N ASN A 33 13.31 -7.15 -13.57
CA ASN A 33 14.14 -7.81 -12.55
C ASN A 33 14.56 -6.88 -11.40
N ARG A 34 13.76 -5.84 -11.07
CA ARG A 34 14.02 -4.95 -9.94
C ARG A 34 13.63 -5.65 -8.64
N SER A 35 14.61 -5.87 -7.77
CA SER A 35 14.37 -6.42 -6.43
C SER A 35 14.12 -5.30 -5.44
N PHE A 36 12.90 -5.19 -4.91
CA PHE A 36 12.59 -4.25 -3.82
C PHE A 36 12.96 -4.82 -2.45
N ASN A 37 13.89 -5.77 -2.34
CA ASN A 37 14.24 -6.36 -1.05
C ASN A 37 14.88 -5.33 -0.10
N ARG A 38 14.11 -4.82 0.87
CA ARG A 38 14.56 -3.87 1.91
C ARG A 38 15.80 -4.32 2.70
N ALA A 39 16.09 -5.62 2.74
CA ALA A 39 17.27 -6.15 3.44
C ALA A 39 18.58 -5.98 2.63
N THR A 40 18.50 -5.51 1.38
CA THR A 40 19.64 -5.31 0.49
C THR A 40 19.84 -3.83 0.18
N GLU A 41 21.07 -3.41 -0.04
CA GLU A 41 21.39 -2.02 -0.42
C GLU A 41 20.76 -1.65 -1.78
N GLU A 42 20.76 -2.58 -2.73
CA GLU A 42 20.09 -2.40 -4.02
C GLU A 42 18.58 -2.21 -3.84
N GLY A 43 17.92 -3.05 -3.04
CA GLY A 43 16.49 -2.91 -2.79
C GLY A 43 16.13 -1.61 -2.11
N LYS A 44 16.90 -1.17 -1.12
CA LYS A 44 16.74 0.18 -0.51
C LYS A 44 16.91 1.29 -1.54
N LYS A 45 17.87 1.17 -2.47
CA LYS A 45 18.07 2.13 -3.55
C LYS A 45 16.84 2.20 -4.46
N TYR A 46 16.26 1.07 -4.87
CA TYR A 46 15.03 1.07 -5.66
C TYR A 46 13.83 1.58 -4.89
N LEU A 47 13.69 1.27 -3.60
CA LEU A 47 12.64 1.83 -2.75
C LEU A 47 12.71 3.36 -2.69
N ASN A 48 13.92 3.90 -2.55
CA ASN A 48 14.14 5.35 -2.51
C ASN A 48 13.90 6.02 -3.88
N SER A 49 14.19 5.33 -4.99
CA SER A 49 13.98 5.90 -6.34
C SER A 49 12.51 6.12 -6.67
N LEU A 50 11.61 5.33 -6.06
CA LEU A 50 10.16 5.49 -6.22
C LEU A 50 9.67 6.89 -5.85
N SER A 51 10.32 7.57 -4.90
CA SER A 51 9.98 8.94 -4.57
C SER A 51 10.11 9.87 -5.78
N GLY A 52 11.17 9.70 -6.57
CA GLY A 52 11.35 10.45 -7.82
C GLY A 52 10.39 9.99 -8.91
N GLU A 53 10.27 8.68 -9.12
CA GLU A 53 9.44 8.09 -10.19
C GLU A 53 7.95 8.47 -10.06
N PHE A 54 7.47 8.60 -8.82
CA PHE A 54 6.08 8.91 -8.51
C PHE A 54 5.86 10.31 -7.94
N ASN A 55 6.87 11.20 -7.93
CA ASN A 55 6.77 12.54 -7.36
C ASN A 55 6.18 12.52 -5.93
N LEU A 56 6.80 11.72 -5.07
CA LEU A 56 6.49 11.57 -3.65
C LEU A 56 7.56 12.26 -2.81
N GLU A 57 7.19 12.67 -1.61
CA GLU A 57 8.14 13.15 -0.61
C GLU A 57 8.84 11.99 0.08
N LYS A 58 8.11 10.89 0.32
CA LYS A 58 8.67 9.70 0.97
C LYS A 58 7.92 8.44 0.61
N VAL A 59 8.66 7.33 0.68
CA VAL A 59 8.18 5.97 0.61
C VAL A 59 8.34 5.34 1.99
N VAL A 60 7.23 4.85 2.54
CA VAL A 60 7.13 4.25 3.87
C VAL A 60 6.82 2.76 3.70
N TYR A 61 7.64 1.93 4.34
CA TYR A 61 7.51 0.47 4.29
C TYR A 61 7.87 -0.14 5.64
N ILE A 62 7.37 -1.33 5.93
CA ILE A 62 7.44 -1.95 7.26
C ILE A 62 8.13 -3.32 7.21
N LYS A 63 8.63 -3.77 8.36
CA LYS A 63 9.13 -5.15 8.54
C LYS A 63 7.95 -6.06 8.88
N GLN A 64 7.41 -6.72 7.87
CA GLN A 64 6.32 -7.69 8.02
C GLN A 64 6.76 -8.90 8.83
N ILE A 65 5.93 -9.29 9.80
CA ILE A 65 6.17 -10.39 10.73
C ILE A 65 4.97 -11.36 10.81
N HIS A 66 4.03 -11.25 9.85
CA HIS A 66 2.81 -12.06 9.78
C HIS A 66 1.94 -11.95 11.05
N SER A 67 1.85 -10.75 11.60
CA SER A 67 1.02 -10.37 12.75
C SER A 67 -0.25 -9.61 12.32
N ASP A 68 -1.00 -9.11 13.29
CA ASP A 68 -2.08 -8.12 13.14
C ASP A 68 -1.65 -6.69 13.50
N LYS A 69 -0.35 -6.44 13.67
CA LYS A 69 0.17 -5.15 14.12
C LYS A 69 0.06 -4.09 13.03
N ILE A 70 -0.69 -3.03 13.33
CA ILE A 70 -0.96 -1.92 12.43
C ILE A 70 -0.17 -0.69 12.86
N LEU A 71 0.60 -0.10 11.94
CA LEU A 71 1.34 1.14 12.15
C LEU A 71 0.64 2.33 11.49
N GLU A 72 0.88 3.52 12.02
CA GLU A 72 0.43 4.78 11.43
C GLU A 72 1.63 5.63 11.07
N TYR A 73 1.65 6.12 9.84
CA TYR A 73 2.62 7.14 9.44
C TYR A 73 2.03 8.53 9.64
N THR A 74 2.56 9.23 10.64
CA THR A 74 2.19 10.59 11.05
C THR A 74 3.31 11.61 10.81
N GLY A 75 4.31 11.27 9.99
CA GLY A 75 5.47 12.10 9.68
C GLY A 75 6.76 11.63 10.35
N LYS A 76 6.65 10.84 11.43
CA LYS A 76 7.80 10.16 12.05
C LYS A 76 8.22 8.96 11.20
N ASP A 77 9.52 8.75 11.05
CA ASP A 77 10.01 7.58 10.32
C ASP A 77 9.65 6.28 11.06
N ILE A 78 9.02 5.37 10.32
CA ILE A 78 8.64 4.03 10.79
C ILE A 78 9.22 2.94 9.89
N ASN A 79 10.15 3.30 8.99
CA ASN A 79 10.75 2.32 8.11
C ASN A 79 11.42 1.20 8.90
N ASP A 80 11.20 -0.04 8.44
CA ASP A 80 11.66 -1.27 9.09
C ASP A 80 11.11 -1.55 10.51
N MET A 81 10.18 -0.73 11.01
CA MET A 81 9.42 -1.09 12.21
C MET A 81 8.56 -2.32 11.94
N GLU A 82 8.43 -3.17 12.95
CA GLU A 82 7.62 -4.38 12.84
C GLU A 82 6.13 -4.06 12.77
N GLY A 83 5.47 -4.63 11.76
CA GLY A 83 4.04 -4.48 11.52
C GLY A 83 3.64 -5.11 10.19
N ASP A 84 2.35 -5.32 10.00
CA ASP A 84 1.78 -5.96 8.80
C ASP A 84 0.71 -5.08 8.13
N ALA A 85 0.44 -3.89 8.67
CA ALA A 85 -0.33 -2.85 8.01
C ALA A 85 0.25 -1.47 8.30
N VAL A 86 0.07 -0.55 7.36
CA VAL A 86 0.44 0.86 7.52
C VAL A 86 -0.66 1.76 7.00
N ILE A 87 -1.10 2.72 7.82
CA ILE A 87 -2.13 3.72 7.50
C ILE A 87 -1.49 5.10 7.40
N THR A 88 -1.94 5.93 6.46
CA THR A 88 -1.64 7.37 6.48
C THR A 88 -2.73 8.22 5.84
N ASN A 89 -2.82 9.47 6.26
CA ASN A 89 -3.57 10.54 5.61
C ASN A 89 -2.67 11.67 5.09
N ILE A 90 -1.35 11.49 5.15
CA ILE A 90 -0.38 12.49 4.67
C ILE A 90 -0.26 12.38 3.15
N LYS A 91 -0.33 13.53 2.48
CA LYS A 91 -0.24 13.63 1.02
C LYS A 91 1.19 13.40 0.54
N LYS A 92 1.34 12.99 -0.72
CA LYS A 92 2.65 12.71 -1.36
C LYS A 92 3.51 11.68 -0.59
N ILE A 93 2.90 10.88 0.25
CA ILE A 93 3.53 9.74 0.90
C ILE A 93 3.00 8.49 0.23
N ALA A 94 3.90 7.58 -0.12
CA ALA A 94 3.53 6.22 -0.45
C ALA A 94 3.70 5.34 0.77
N VAL A 95 2.66 4.62 1.14
CA VAL A 95 2.75 3.53 2.13
C VAL A 95 2.73 2.20 1.39
N GLY A 96 3.56 1.25 1.81
CA GLY A 96 3.66 -0.02 1.14
C GLY A 96 4.05 -1.22 1.97
N ILE A 97 3.68 -2.37 1.42
CA ILE A 97 3.94 -3.72 1.91
C ILE A 97 4.59 -4.54 0.81
N PHE A 98 5.35 -5.55 1.19
CA PHE A 98 5.96 -6.54 0.32
C PHE A 98 5.05 -7.78 0.27
N THR A 99 4.88 -8.42 -0.89
CA THR A 99 4.28 -9.76 -0.92
C THR A 99 5.05 -10.67 -1.86
N ALA A 100 5.04 -11.96 -1.57
CA ALA A 100 5.51 -13.01 -2.47
C ALA A 100 4.48 -14.14 -2.65
N ASP A 101 3.46 -14.21 -1.78
CA ASP A 101 2.38 -15.23 -1.76
C ASP A 101 1.18 -14.82 -0.89
N CYS A 102 1.35 -13.85 0.01
CA CYS A 102 0.29 -13.40 0.90
C CYS A 102 -0.67 -12.42 0.22
N VAL A 103 -1.93 -12.40 0.65
CA VAL A 103 -2.97 -11.55 0.05
C VAL A 103 -2.75 -10.09 0.45
N PRO A 104 -2.53 -9.19 -0.51
CA PRO A 104 -2.36 -7.78 -0.23
C PRO A 104 -3.72 -7.10 -0.20
N VAL A 105 -4.00 -6.35 0.85
CA VAL A 105 -5.25 -5.58 0.97
C VAL A 105 -4.94 -4.10 1.00
N ILE A 106 -5.55 -3.37 0.09
CA ILE A 106 -5.40 -1.93 -0.03
C ILE A 106 -6.77 -1.31 0.31
N LEU A 107 -6.79 -0.41 1.29
CA LEU A 107 -8.00 0.31 1.69
C LEU A 107 -7.82 1.80 1.41
N VAL A 108 -8.87 2.42 0.86
CA VAL A 108 -8.87 3.85 0.54
C VAL A 108 -10.18 4.49 0.98
N ASP A 109 -10.09 5.57 1.75
CA ASP A 109 -11.16 6.54 1.95
C ASP A 109 -10.83 7.82 1.15
N GLU A 110 -11.50 8.00 0.03
CA GLU A 110 -11.29 9.14 -0.87
C GLU A 110 -11.74 10.49 -0.28
N VAL A 111 -12.70 10.48 0.65
CA VAL A 111 -13.28 11.70 1.23
C VAL A 111 -12.38 12.20 2.35
N ARG A 112 -11.95 11.29 3.24
CA ARG A 112 -11.00 11.57 4.32
C ARG A 112 -9.55 11.61 3.86
N LYS A 113 -9.26 11.13 2.65
CA LYS A 113 -7.92 11.06 2.03
C LYS A 113 -6.99 10.16 2.84
N VAL A 114 -7.50 9.01 3.27
CA VAL A 114 -6.80 8.04 4.12
C VAL A 114 -6.58 6.79 3.31
N VAL A 115 -5.36 6.26 3.38
CA VAL A 115 -4.96 5.05 2.68
C VAL A 115 -4.35 4.07 3.67
N ALA A 116 -4.55 2.77 3.44
CA ALA A 116 -3.88 1.71 4.19
C ALA A 116 -3.39 0.61 3.25
N ALA A 117 -2.15 0.17 3.46
CA ALA A 117 -1.58 -1.00 2.81
C ALA A 117 -1.42 -2.12 3.85
N ILE A 118 -1.93 -3.30 3.54
CA ILE A 118 -2.04 -4.43 4.47
C ILE A 118 -1.45 -5.68 3.83
N HIS A 119 -0.57 -6.32 4.57
CA HIS A 119 -0.08 -7.67 4.32
C HIS A 119 -0.98 -8.68 5.07
N SER A 120 -1.91 -9.30 4.36
CA SER A 120 -2.84 -10.28 4.94
C SER A 120 -2.38 -11.70 4.62
N GLY A 121 -1.30 -12.13 5.27
CA GLY A 121 -0.92 -13.55 5.29
C GLY A 121 -1.95 -14.41 6.05
N TRP A 122 -1.82 -15.75 6.00
CA TRP A 122 -2.78 -16.65 6.66
C TRP A 122 -2.94 -16.35 8.15
N ARG A 123 -1.83 -16.05 8.85
CA ARG A 123 -1.83 -15.72 10.28
C ARG A 123 -2.48 -14.37 10.56
N GLY A 124 -2.10 -13.32 9.85
CA GLY A 124 -2.73 -12.00 9.99
C GLY A 124 -4.23 -12.04 9.65
N THR A 125 -4.61 -12.86 8.67
CA THR A 125 -6.03 -13.10 8.32
C THR A 125 -6.77 -13.78 9.48
N PHE A 126 -6.20 -14.83 10.07
CA PHE A 126 -6.75 -15.47 11.27
C PHE A 126 -6.89 -14.48 12.45
N GLU A 127 -5.91 -13.59 12.62
CA GLU A 127 -5.91 -12.53 13.63
C GLU A 127 -6.77 -11.31 13.22
N SER A 128 -7.49 -11.37 12.09
CA SER A 128 -8.42 -10.34 11.59
C SER A 128 -7.78 -8.99 11.27
N ILE A 129 -6.56 -8.96 10.72
CA ILE A 129 -5.81 -7.72 10.44
C ILE A 129 -6.59 -6.71 9.57
N THR A 130 -7.29 -7.17 8.53
CA THR A 130 -8.08 -6.28 7.67
C THR A 130 -9.20 -5.60 8.43
N PHE A 131 -9.96 -6.36 9.22
CA PHE A 131 -11.04 -5.81 10.05
C PHE A 131 -10.51 -4.82 11.08
N LYS A 132 -9.43 -5.19 11.78
CA LYS A 132 -8.76 -4.30 12.76
C LYS A 132 -8.25 -3.01 12.11
N THR A 133 -7.77 -3.08 10.86
CA THR A 133 -7.33 -1.90 10.11
C THR A 133 -8.51 -0.99 9.75
N ILE A 134 -9.65 -1.57 9.32
CA ILE A 134 -10.88 -0.81 9.08
C ILE A 134 -11.36 -0.10 10.35
N GLU A 135 -11.40 -0.81 11.49
CA GLU A 135 -11.78 -0.23 12.77
C GLU A 135 -10.85 0.92 13.19
N LYS A 136 -9.53 0.76 12.99
CA LYS A 136 -8.57 1.82 13.25
C LYS A 136 -8.77 3.03 12.34
N MET A 137 -9.01 2.82 11.05
CA MET A 137 -9.36 3.89 10.11
C MET A 137 -10.63 4.64 10.52
N LYS A 138 -11.64 3.94 11.05
CA LYS A 138 -12.88 4.55 11.58
C LYS A 138 -12.61 5.37 12.84
N ASN A 139 -11.87 4.79 13.79
CA ASN A 139 -11.70 5.39 15.11
C ASN A 139 -10.75 6.60 15.06
N GLU A 140 -9.62 6.49 14.37
CA GLU A 140 -8.57 7.51 14.37
C GLU A 140 -8.76 8.54 13.25
N PHE A 141 -9.21 8.10 12.07
CA PHE A 141 -9.32 8.97 10.89
C PHE A 141 -10.77 9.33 10.51
N LYS A 142 -11.75 8.82 11.27
CA LYS A 142 -13.18 9.05 11.04
C LYS A 142 -13.65 8.62 9.64
N CYS A 143 -13.01 7.57 9.10
CA CYS A 143 -13.40 6.95 7.84
C CYS A 143 -14.78 6.31 7.94
N ASN A 144 -15.50 6.26 6.82
CA ASN A 144 -16.79 5.58 6.74
C ASN A 144 -16.64 4.25 5.97
N GLU A 145 -17.12 3.15 6.52
CA GLU A 145 -17.07 1.82 5.90
C GLU A 145 -17.68 1.79 4.49
N LYS A 146 -18.71 2.60 4.23
CA LYS A 146 -19.37 2.68 2.92
C LYS A 146 -18.49 3.31 1.85
N ILE A 147 -17.47 4.06 2.25
CA ILE A 147 -16.54 4.79 1.37
C ILE A 147 -15.25 3.99 1.17
N LEU A 148 -14.94 3.05 2.07
CA LEU A 148 -13.76 2.21 1.95
C LEU A 148 -13.88 1.29 0.73
N LYS A 149 -12.97 1.49 -0.22
CA LYS A 149 -12.84 0.62 -1.39
C LYS A 149 -11.72 -0.40 -1.13
N PRO A 150 -12.04 -1.69 -0.89
CA PRO A 150 -11.01 -2.72 -0.81
C PRO A 150 -10.53 -3.04 -2.22
N ILE A 151 -9.23 -2.98 -2.43
CA ILE A 151 -8.57 -3.49 -3.63
C ILE A 151 -7.81 -4.72 -3.18
N LEU A 152 -8.31 -5.88 -3.59
CA LEU A 152 -7.71 -7.17 -3.36
C LEU A 152 -7.05 -7.60 -4.67
N ASP A 153 -5.82 -8.05 -4.58
CA ASP A 153 -5.11 -8.64 -5.70
C ASP A 153 -4.95 -10.14 -5.44
N LEU A 154 -5.28 -10.93 -6.45
CA LEU A 154 -5.28 -12.40 -6.42
C LEU A 154 -4.17 -13.00 -7.30
N ILE A 155 -3.25 -12.18 -7.82
CA ILE A 155 -2.19 -12.67 -8.69
C ILE A 155 -1.05 -13.23 -7.85
N LEU A 156 -1.03 -14.56 -7.74
CA LEU A 156 0.07 -15.38 -7.24
C LEU A 156 0.94 -15.82 -8.42
N GLU A 157 2.15 -15.27 -8.50
CA GLU A 157 3.42 -15.96 -8.77
C GLU A 157 4.49 -14.87 -8.99
N ASN A 158 5.42 -14.75 -8.03
CA ASN A 158 6.62 -13.89 -8.01
C ASN A 158 6.43 -12.38 -7.70
N VAL A 159 6.62 -12.07 -6.41
CA VAL A 159 6.99 -10.80 -5.73
C VAL A 159 6.48 -9.46 -6.28
N ALA A 160 5.72 -8.72 -5.46
CA ALA A 160 5.52 -7.29 -5.67
C ALA A 160 5.30 -6.47 -4.39
N MET A 161 6.06 -5.38 -4.27
CA MET A 161 5.73 -4.27 -3.39
C MET A 161 4.52 -3.49 -3.89
N LYS A 162 3.68 -3.02 -2.96
CA LYS A 162 2.48 -2.25 -3.29
C LYS A 162 2.52 -0.89 -2.66
N PHE A 163 2.26 0.16 -3.43
CA PHE A 163 2.28 1.54 -2.95
C PHE A 163 0.94 2.23 -3.18
N LEU A 164 0.53 3.03 -2.20
CA LEU A 164 -0.61 3.94 -2.27
C LEU A 164 -0.17 5.40 -2.28
N LYS A 165 -0.36 6.13 -3.39
CA LYS A 165 -0.13 7.59 -3.47
C LYS A 165 -1.42 8.35 -3.21
N ASN A 166 -1.32 9.52 -2.57
CA ASN A 166 -2.44 10.45 -2.38
C ASN A 166 -2.24 11.81 -3.11
N LEU A 167 -3.31 12.21 -3.80
CA LEU A 167 -3.77 13.50 -4.33
C LEU A 167 -2.91 14.31 -5.31
N LYS A 168 -3.39 14.38 -6.56
CA LYS A 168 -3.31 15.59 -7.40
C LYS A 168 -4.60 16.41 -7.17
N ILE A 169 -4.49 17.72 -7.02
CA ILE A 169 -5.61 18.65 -7.20
C ILE A 169 -5.21 19.52 -8.38
N ASN A 170 -5.95 19.43 -9.48
CA ASN A 170 -5.93 20.49 -10.49
C ASN A 170 -6.78 21.63 -9.94
N LEU A 171 -6.18 22.83 -9.87
CA LEU A 171 -6.92 24.08 -9.75
C LEU A 171 -7.59 24.39 -11.09
#